data_AF-A0A1C3CV86-F1
#
_entry.id   AF-A0A1C3CV86-F1
#
_cell.length_a   1.000
_cell.length_b   1.000
_cell.length_c   1.000
_cell.angle_alpha   90.00
_cell.angle_beta   90.00
_cell.angle_gamma   90.00
#
_symmetry.space_group_name_H-M   'P 1'
#
loop_
_entity.id
_entity.type
_entity.pdbx_description
1 polymer ?
#
loop_
_entity_poly.entity_id
_entity_poly.type
_entity_poly.pdbx_seq_one_letter_code
_entity_poly.pdbx_strand_id
1 'polypeptide(L)'
;MNILNGTEAFTAMSAGQKIECRHVGSDLDFDDIRNFSATVFIDQDHEFRIAVIYMMIGAMQVPEAVKDTPAKGVQCFCPSLLTTELSKAFKWRNSDSDLTLLERGLVHLYEENAITHARALVAVSLGLVNSPFKNEVDLPWDDEEKTSTSQSNIEIISQGPIAVVEDSLTDFEVQEESTKKALDDEYKNHLNQLLDGVSNAKTPAEVNAHTRYTKKWSEEQRKPLLDAIHKRLNELAPDAIEIKEPPSLLSQIQSAEDLTALDVLEIDVASRHVDIQPKLMDAIKKRKFELENQSGEVVS
;
A
#
# COMPACT_ATOMS: atom_id res chain seq x y z
N MET A 1 21.75 -4.17 -1.96
CA MET A 1 20.97 -5.33 -2.46
C MET A 1 21.83 -6.21 -3.39
N ASN A 2 21.72 -7.55 -3.34
CA ASN A 2 22.54 -8.45 -4.19
C ASN A 2 21.72 -9.06 -5.33
N ILE A 3 22.26 -9.01 -6.55
CA ILE A 3 21.64 -9.58 -7.76
C ILE A 3 22.19 -11.00 -7.96
N LEU A 4 21.30 -11.93 -8.27
CA LEU A 4 21.58 -13.34 -8.50
C LEU A 4 21.52 -13.67 -9.99
N ASN A 5 22.38 -14.60 -10.41
CA ASN A 5 22.25 -15.23 -11.72
C ASN A 5 21.19 -16.35 -11.69
N GLY A 6 20.80 -16.85 -12.86
CA GLY A 6 19.76 -17.90 -12.96
C GLY A 6 20.07 -19.19 -12.20
N THR A 7 21.34 -19.59 -12.09
CA THR A 7 21.75 -20.80 -11.33
C THR A 7 21.63 -20.60 -9.82
N GLU A 8 22.03 -19.43 -9.33
CA GLU A 8 21.90 -19.04 -7.92
C GLU A 8 20.44 -18.86 -7.55
N ALA A 9 19.65 -18.21 -8.40
CA ALA A 9 18.23 -18.02 -8.23
C ALA A 9 17.48 -19.36 -8.16
N PHE A 10 17.82 -20.31 -9.04
CA PHE A 10 17.26 -21.65 -9.00
C PHE A 10 17.63 -22.39 -7.71
N THR A 11 18.88 -22.27 -7.26
CA THR A 11 19.34 -22.87 -6.00
C THR A 11 18.57 -22.30 -4.81
N ALA A 12 18.46 -20.97 -4.73
CA ALA A 12 17.69 -20.28 -3.70
C ALA A 12 16.20 -20.67 -3.72
N MET A 13 15.59 -20.74 -4.92
CA MET A 13 14.22 -21.22 -5.08
C MET A 13 14.04 -22.67 -4.61
N SER A 14 14.98 -23.56 -4.93
CA SER A 14 14.97 -24.96 -4.49
C SER A 14 15.15 -25.12 -2.97
N ALA A 15 15.79 -24.15 -2.32
CA ALA A 15 15.88 -24.05 -0.86
C ALA A 15 14.61 -23.45 -0.22
N GLY A 16 13.56 -23.18 -1.02
CA GLY A 16 12.29 -22.62 -0.54
C GLY A 16 12.28 -21.10 -0.42
N GLN A 17 13.32 -20.40 -0.88
CA GLN A 17 13.35 -18.94 -0.86
C GLN A 17 12.47 -18.37 -1.98
N LYS A 18 11.72 -17.32 -1.68
CA LYS A 18 10.93 -16.62 -2.68
C LYS A 18 11.86 -15.79 -3.57
N ILE A 19 11.76 -15.93 -4.88
CA ILE A 19 12.57 -15.22 -5.87
C ILE A 19 11.72 -14.20 -6.62
N GLU A 20 12.31 -13.04 -6.90
CA GLU A 20 11.76 -12.04 -7.80
C GLU A 20 12.69 -11.88 -9.01
N CYS A 21 12.11 -11.50 -10.14
CA CYS A 21 12.76 -11.42 -11.44
C CYS A 21 12.44 -10.09 -12.12
N ARG A 22 13.39 -9.56 -12.87
CA ARG A 22 13.16 -8.49 -13.85
C ARG A 22 14.08 -8.64 -15.04
N HIS A 23 13.79 -7.92 -16.12
CA HIS A 23 14.70 -7.80 -17.24
C HIS A 23 15.94 -6.97 -16.88
N VAL A 24 17.10 -7.41 -17.37
CA VAL A 24 18.36 -6.69 -17.20
C VAL A 24 18.24 -5.28 -17.80
N GLY A 25 18.58 -4.27 -17.01
CA GLY A 25 18.52 -2.86 -17.45
C GLY A 25 17.11 -2.29 -17.57
N SER A 26 16.09 -3.00 -17.07
CA SER A 26 14.75 -2.46 -16.93
C SER A 26 14.67 -1.51 -15.73
N ASP A 27 14.02 -0.37 -15.92
CA ASP A 27 13.67 0.58 -14.84
C ASP A 27 12.47 0.09 -14.00
N LEU A 28 11.88 -1.05 -14.36
CA LEU A 28 10.79 -1.65 -13.60
C LEU A 28 11.29 -2.35 -12.33
N ASP A 29 10.43 -2.34 -11.31
CA ASP A 29 10.64 -3.10 -10.08
C ASP A 29 10.69 -4.60 -10.36
N PHE A 30 11.33 -5.36 -9.45
CA PHE A 30 11.31 -6.82 -9.50
C PHE A 30 9.90 -7.35 -9.24
N ASP A 31 9.49 -8.36 -10.01
CA ASP A 31 8.18 -8.98 -9.92
C ASP A 31 8.30 -10.47 -9.54
N ASP A 32 7.20 -11.07 -9.07
CA ASP A 32 7.17 -12.48 -8.63
C ASP A 32 7.62 -13.39 -9.77
N ILE A 33 8.59 -14.28 -9.49
CA ILE A 33 9.14 -15.22 -10.49
C ILE A 33 8.06 -16.05 -11.20
N ARG A 34 6.91 -16.26 -10.57
CA ARG A 34 5.77 -17.03 -11.13
C ARG A 34 5.05 -16.30 -12.27
N ASN A 35 5.29 -15.00 -12.45
CA ASN A 35 4.78 -14.23 -13.57
C ASN A 35 5.62 -14.43 -14.85
N PHE A 36 6.75 -15.14 -14.75
CA PHE A 36 7.68 -15.39 -15.85
C PHE A 36 7.69 -16.87 -16.26
N SER A 37 8.11 -17.15 -17.50
CA SER A 37 8.36 -18.50 -17.99
C SER A 37 9.51 -19.17 -17.24
N ALA A 38 9.49 -20.49 -17.06
CA ALA A 38 10.59 -21.23 -16.45
C ALA A 38 11.93 -21.13 -17.21
N THR A 39 11.90 -20.68 -18.47
CA THR A 39 13.12 -20.46 -19.29
C THR A 39 13.98 -19.31 -18.79
N VAL A 40 13.44 -18.39 -17.98
CA VAL A 40 14.18 -17.21 -17.51
C VAL A 40 15.45 -17.55 -16.73
N PHE A 41 15.51 -18.71 -16.06
CA PHE A 41 16.71 -19.16 -15.35
C PHE A 41 17.90 -19.46 -16.28
N ILE A 42 17.66 -19.61 -17.59
CA ILE A 42 18.67 -19.88 -18.61
C ILE A 42 18.95 -18.61 -19.42
N ASP A 43 17.93 -17.75 -19.57
CA ASP A 43 18.02 -16.51 -20.33
C ASP A 43 18.92 -15.49 -19.61
N GLN A 44 19.90 -14.93 -20.32
CA GLN A 44 20.83 -13.93 -19.77
C GLN A 44 20.22 -12.52 -19.68
N ASP A 45 19.02 -12.34 -20.22
CA ASP A 45 18.31 -11.05 -20.26
C ASP A 45 17.49 -10.79 -19.00
N HIS A 46 17.61 -11.65 -17.97
CA HIS A 46 16.91 -11.53 -16.70
C HIS A 46 17.88 -11.53 -15.52
N GLU A 47 17.55 -10.71 -14.52
CA GLU A 47 18.24 -10.67 -13.26
C GLU A 47 17.29 -10.98 -12.11
N PHE A 48 17.84 -11.66 -11.10
CA PHE A 48 17.05 -12.23 -10.03
C PHE A 48 17.47 -11.66 -8.69
N ARG A 49 16.57 -11.68 -7.71
CA ARG A 49 16.91 -11.47 -6.31
C ARG A 49 16.01 -12.31 -5.42
N ILE A 50 16.47 -12.56 -4.20
CA ILE A 50 15.59 -13.11 -3.16
C ILE A 50 14.59 -12.01 -2.77
N ALA A 51 13.31 -12.35 -2.79
CA ALA A 51 12.22 -11.46 -2.42
C ALA A 51 12.43 -10.96 -0.98
N VAL A 52 12.45 -9.64 -0.83
CA VAL A 52 12.48 -9.05 0.51
C VAL A 52 11.05 -9.03 1.03
N ILE A 53 10.79 -9.87 2.03
CA ILE A 53 9.51 -9.85 2.75
C ILE A 53 9.55 -8.67 3.71
N TYR A 54 8.53 -7.81 3.68
CA TYR A 54 8.45 -6.65 4.55
C TYR A 54 7.42 -6.89 5.66
N MET A 55 7.74 -6.40 6.86
CA MET A 55 6.85 -6.27 8.00
C MET A 55 6.68 -4.80 8.39
N MET A 56 5.65 -4.48 9.16
CA MET A 56 5.42 -3.12 9.67
C MET A 56 5.97 -2.98 11.09
N ILE A 57 6.78 -1.95 11.31
CA ILE A 57 7.14 -1.46 12.66
C ILE A 57 6.67 -0.01 12.75
N GLY A 58 5.60 0.23 13.51
CA GLY A 58 4.91 1.51 13.52
C GLY A 58 4.39 1.88 12.12
N ALA A 59 4.82 3.02 11.59
CA ALA A 59 4.47 3.49 10.24
C ALA A 59 5.51 3.11 9.16
N MET A 60 6.61 2.44 9.51
CA MET A 60 7.69 2.10 8.58
C MET A 60 7.58 0.65 8.10
N GLN A 61 7.86 0.42 6.82
CA GLN A 61 8.09 -0.92 6.27
C GLN A 61 9.54 -1.33 6.51
N VAL A 62 9.71 -2.51 7.10
CA VAL A 62 11.01 -3.05 7.49
C VAL A 62 11.18 -4.43 6.88
N PRO A 63 12.30 -4.72 6.21
CA PRO A 63 12.63 -6.08 5.79
C PRO A 63 12.60 -7.06 6.97
N GLU A 64 11.93 -8.20 6.80
CA GLU A 64 11.96 -9.28 7.78
C GLU A 64 13.38 -9.80 7.98
N ALA A 65 13.71 -10.11 9.22
CA ALA A 65 14.96 -10.78 9.57
C ALA A 65 14.98 -12.22 9.05
N VAL A 66 16.18 -12.77 8.94
CA VAL A 66 16.38 -14.16 8.54
C VAL A 66 15.73 -15.08 9.57
N LYS A 67 14.97 -16.08 9.10
CA LYS A 67 14.34 -17.10 9.95
C LYS A 67 15.21 -18.36 10.07
N ASP A 68 15.92 -18.68 9.00
CA ASP A 68 16.80 -19.85 8.95
C ASP A 68 18.18 -19.55 9.51
N THR A 69 18.84 -20.57 10.06
CA THR A 69 20.20 -20.43 10.58
C THR A 69 21.19 -20.20 9.42
N PRO A 70 21.91 -19.06 9.41
CA PRO A 70 22.95 -18.83 8.41
C PRO A 70 24.06 -19.88 8.50
N ALA A 71 24.77 -20.10 7.39
CA ALA A 71 25.94 -20.95 7.40
C ALA A 71 27.04 -20.35 8.30
N LYS A 72 27.80 -21.23 8.98
CA LYS A 72 28.88 -20.80 9.88
C LYS A 72 29.92 -19.99 9.10
N GLY A 73 30.24 -18.80 9.61
CA GLY A 73 31.19 -17.86 9.03
C GLY A 73 30.57 -16.79 8.13
N VAL A 74 29.27 -16.89 7.80
CA VAL A 74 28.55 -15.86 7.03
C VAL A 74 28.55 -14.54 7.81
N GLN A 75 28.77 -13.43 7.09
CA GLN A 75 28.65 -12.09 7.67
C GLN A 75 27.17 -11.71 7.75
N CYS A 76 26.75 -11.31 8.95
CA CYS A 76 25.40 -10.87 9.25
C CYS A 76 25.45 -9.51 9.94
N PHE A 77 24.29 -8.86 10.02
CA PHE A 77 24.12 -7.53 10.59
C PHE A 77 22.96 -7.56 11.58
N CYS A 78 23.11 -6.88 12.71
CA CYS A 78 22.01 -6.64 13.64
C CYS A 78 21.73 -5.15 13.78
N PRO A 79 20.45 -4.75 14.02
CA PRO A 79 20.12 -3.36 14.29
C PRO A 79 20.79 -2.92 15.60
N SER A 80 21.44 -1.76 15.57
CA SER A 80 22.11 -1.18 16.73
C SER A 80 21.47 0.14 17.10
N LEU A 81 21.04 0.26 18.36
CA LEU A 81 20.45 1.47 18.92
C LEU A 81 21.39 2.20 19.90
N LEU A 82 22.52 1.57 20.24
CA LEU A 82 23.44 2.02 21.28
C LEU A 82 24.68 2.74 20.70
N THR A 83 24.82 2.74 19.38
CA THR A 83 25.98 3.28 18.66
C THR A 83 25.53 4.34 17.67
N THR A 84 26.48 5.13 17.16
CA THR A 84 26.24 6.11 16.09
C THR A 84 25.84 5.42 14.78
N GLU A 85 26.40 4.25 14.52
CA GLU A 85 25.98 3.38 13.41
C GLU A 85 24.74 2.59 13.83
N LEU A 86 23.70 2.61 12.99
CA LEU A 86 22.41 1.94 13.25
C LEU A 86 22.44 0.44 12.95
N SER A 87 23.61 -0.10 12.59
CA SER A 87 23.84 -1.51 12.34
C SER A 87 25.10 -1.95 13.06
N LYS A 88 25.24 -3.26 13.27
CA LYS A 88 26.48 -3.88 13.72
C LYS A 88 26.73 -5.16 12.94
N ALA A 89 27.87 -5.21 12.25
CA ALA A 89 28.31 -6.40 11.54
C ALA A 89 28.90 -7.44 12.52
N PHE A 90 28.64 -8.71 12.26
CA PHE A 90 29.24 -9.83 12.98
C PHE A 90 29.33 -11.06 12.07
N LYS A 91 30.19 -12.01 12.42
CA LYS A 91 30.29 -13.30 11.73
C LYS A 91 29.47 -14.32 12.48
N TRP A 92 28.54 -14.98 11.81
CA TRP A 92 27.71 -16.03 12.37
C TRP A 92 28.58 -17.21 12.83
N ARG A 93 28.56 -17.54 14.13
CA ARG A 93 29.36 -18.63 14.69
C ARG A 93 28.51 -19.79 15.18
N ASN A 94 27.19 -19.67 15.09
CA ASN A 94 26.23 -20.56 15.73
C ASN A 94 26.46 -20.63 17.25
N SER A 95 26.77 -19.49 17.86
CA SER A 95 26.88 -19.35 19.31
C SER A 95 25.51 -19.07 19.94
N ASP A 96 25.35 -19.28 21.25
CA ASP A 96 24.07 -19.00 21.94
C ASP A 96 23.61 -17.55 21.77
N SER A 97 24.56 -16.60 21.70
CA SER A 97 24.27 -15.19 21.41
C SER A 97 23.73 -14.98 19.99
N ASP A 98 24.27 -15.70 19.02
CA ASP A 98 23.81 -15.64 17.62
C ASP A 98 22.40 -16.20 17.51
N LEU A 99 22.14 -17.35 18.14
CA LEU A 99 20.82 -17.99 18.19
C LEU A 99 19.79 -17.08 18.86
N THR A 100 20.16 -16.43 19.98
CA THR A 100 19.27 -15.47 20.65
C THR A 100 18.91 -14.29 19.76
N LEU A 101 19.86 -13.77 18.96
CA LEU A 101 19.59 -12.70 18.00
C LEU A 101 18.64 -13.17 16.89
N LEU A 102 18.83 -14.40 16.42
CA LEU A 102 17.99 -15.01 15.38
C LEU A 102 16.55 -15.22 15.88
N GLU A 103 16.38 -15.81 17.06
CA GLU A 103 15.07 -16.03 17.69
C GLU A 103 14.31 -14.73 17.95
N ARG A 104 15.03 -13.62 18.16
CA ARG A 104 14.45 -12.29 18.35
C ARG A 104 14.18 -11.55 17.04
N GLY A 105 14.49 -12.14 15.88
CA GLY A 105 14.30 -11.50 14.59
C GLY A 105 15.20 -10.27 14.39
N LEU A 106 16.44 -10.33 14.90
CA LEU A 106 17.40 -9.22 14.82
C LEU A 106 18.55 -9.49 13.84
N VAL A 107 18.53 -10.59 13.10
CA VAL A 107 19.61 -11.00 12.20
C VAL A 107 19.24 -10.69 10.75
N HIS A 108 20.04 -9.86 10.09
CA HIS A 108 19.90 -9.50 8.68
C HIS A 108 21.14 -9.92 7.89
N LEU A 109 20.96 -10.31 6.63
CA LEU A 109 22.08 -10.59 5.72
C LEU A 109 22.66 -9.32 5.10
N TYR A 110 21.87 -8.25 5.05
CA TYR A 110 22.23 -6.98 4.44
C TYR A 110 22.23 -5.87 5.49
N GLU A 111 23.21 -4.99 5.39
CA GLU A 111 23.37 -3.88 6.33
C GLU A 111 22.20 -2.91 6.28
N GLU A 112 21.76 -2.52 5.07
CA GLU A 112 20.63 -1.61 4.83
C GLU A 112 19.34 -2.08 5.52
N ASN A 113 19.12 -3.39 5.58
CA ASN A 113 17.96 -4.00 6.25
C ASN A 113 18.05 -3.81 7.77
N ALA A 114 19.24 -4.04 8.35
CA ALA A 114 19.47 -3.80 9.78
C ALA A 114 19.34 -2.32 10.14
N ILE A 115 19.84 -1.42 9.29
CA ILE A 115 19.70 0.04 9.46
C ILE A 115 18.23 0.44 9.43
N THR A 116 17.47 -0.05 8.45
CA THR A 116 16.02 0.24 8.32
C THR A 116 15.25 -0.26 9.54
N HIS A 117 15.59 -1.45 10.04
CA HIS A 117 15.01 -2.01 11.26
C HIS A 117 15.32 -1.14 12.47
N ALA A 118 16.58 -0.72 12.67
CA ALA A 118 16.97 0.16 13.76
C ALA A 118 16.25 1.52 13.69
N ARG A 119 16.17 2.13 12.49
CA ARG A 119 15.42 3.38 12.29
C ARG A 119 13.95 3.25 12.68
N ALA A 120 13.31 2.14 12.33
CA ALA A 120 11.92 1.90 12.70
C ALA A 120 11.74 1.75 14.21
N LEU A 121 12.68 1.09 14.90
CA LEU A 121 12.67 1.00 16.36
C LEU A 121 12.89 2.37 17.03
N VAL A 122 13.77 3.21 16.48
CA VAL A 122 13.94 4.59 16.97
C VAL A 122 12.67 5.40 16.76
N ALA A 123 12.10 5.34 15.56
CA ALA A 123 10.90 6.10 15.19
C ALA A 123 9.68 5.71 16.03
N VAL A 124 9.45 4.41 16.25
CA VAL A 124 8.34 3.94 17.11
C VAL A 124 8.54 4.35 18.58
N SER A 125 9.80 4.54 19.00
CA SER A 125 10.17 5.05 20.32
C SER A 125 10.15 6.58 20.40
N LEU A 126 9.67 7.27 19.35
CA LEU A 126 9.64 8.74 19.23
C LEU A 126 11.02 9.41 19.26
N GLY A 127 12.08 8.66 18.93
CA GLY A 127 13.43 9.19 18.82
C GLY A 127 13.72 9.82 17.46
N LEU A 128 14.78 10.62 17.38
CA LEU A 128 15.25 11.28 16.16
C LEU A 128 16.53 10.63 15.67
N VAL A 129 16.59 10.28 14.38
CA VAL A 129 17.81 9.81 13.72
C VAL A 129 18.36 10.95 12.87
N ASN A 130 19.47 11.53 13.28
CA ASN A 130 20.18 12.56 12.52
C ASN A 130 20.97 11.91 11.36
N SER A 131 20.28 11.50 10.30
CA SER A 131 20.91 11.31 8.99
C SER A 131 19.92 11.75 7.92
N PRO A 132 20.32 12.63 6.97
CA PRO A 132 19.48 12.90 5.82
C PRO A 132 19.27 11.58 5.08
N PHE A 133 18.02 11.21 4.85
CA PHE A 133 17.68 10.22 3.85
C PHE A 133 18.21 10.71 2.50
N LYS A 134 19.32 10.14 2.02
CA LYS A 134 19.49 10.00 0.58
C LYS A 134 18.53 8.88 0.15
N ASN A 135 17.29 9.25 -0.12
CA ASN A 135 16.55 8.53 -1.15
C ASN A 135 17.24 8.95 -2.45
N GLU A 136 18.07 8.08 -3.03
CA GLU A 136 18.46 8.22 -4.43
C GLU A 136 17.21 8.00 -5.28
N VAL A 137 16.42 9.07 -5.40
CA VAL A 137 15.70 9.36 -6.62
C VAL A 137 16.51 10.48 -7.24
N ASP A 138 17.47 10.11 -8.09
CA ASP A 138 18.12 11.07 -8.99
C ASP A 138 17.04 11.58 -9.95
N LEU A 139 16.34 12.63 -9.53
CA LEU A 139 15.62 13.49 -10.46
C LEU A 139 16.66 14.45 -11.02
N PRO A 140 16.92 14.41 -12.33
CA PRO A 140 17.81 15.37 -12.94
C PRO A 140 17.14 16.74 -12.84
N TRP A 141 17.96 17.78 -12.67
CA TRP A 141 17.58 19.19 -12.61
C TRP A 141 17.09 19.67 -11.23
N ASP A 142 18.05 20.04 -10.37
CA ASP A 142 17.99 21.29 -9.62
C ASP A 142 19.41 21.65 -9.13
N ASP A 143 20.11 22.42 -9.96
CA ASP A 143 21.23 23.26 -9.51
C ASP A 143 20.63 24.44 -8.73
N GLU A 144 20.98 24.61 -7.46
CA GLU A 144 21.49 25.90 -6.94
C GLU A 144 21.94 25.78 -5.48
N GLU A 145 23.20 26.16 -5.26
CA GLU A 145 23.84 26.39 -3.97
C GLU A 145 23.05 27.41 -3.12
N LYS A 146 22.77 27.10 -1.84
CA LYS A 146 22.90 28.07 -0.74
C LYS A 146 23.36 27.42 0.55
N THR A 147 24.65 27.61 0.83
CA THR A 147 25.24 27.52 2.17
C THR A 147 24.57 28.52 3.11
N SER A 148 24.04 28.06 4.24
CA SER A 148 23.73 28.92 5.39
C SER A 148 24.26 28.28 6.66
N THR A 149 25.36 28.85 7.13
CA THR A 149 26.07 28.54 8.36
C THR A 149 25.18 28.82 9.57
N SER A 150 24.88 27.80 10.39
CA SER A 150 24.26 28.01 11.70
C SER A 150 25.33 28.48 12.70
N GLN A 151 25.28 29.74 13.11
CA GLN A 151 25.97 30.21 14.32
C GLN A 151 24.99 30.13 15.49
N SER A 152 25.25 29.23 16.43
CA SER A 152 24.62 29.23 17.75
C SER A 152 25.40 30.15 18.69
N ASN A 153 24.84 31.33 19.00
CA ASN A 153 25.25 32.12 20.15
C ASN A 153 24.09 32.12 21.16
N ILE A 154 24.20 31.30 22.20
CA ILE A 154 23.37 31.43 23.40
C ILE A 154 24.33 31.85 24.52
N GLU A 155 24.32 33.13 24.88
CA GLU A 155 24.92 33.61 26.12
C GLU A 155 23.93 33.39 27.28
N ILE A 156 24.36 32.63 28.29
CA ILE A 156 23.60 32.45 29.53
C ILE A 156 23.81 33.70 30.38
N ILE A 157 22.78 34.56 30.46
CA ILE A 157 22.78 35.70 31.38
C ILE A 157 21.96 35.31 32.63
N SER A 158 22.56 35.60 33.79
CA SER A 158 22.15 35.28 35.16
C SER A 158 20.65 35.31 35.48
N GLN A 159 20.23 34.40 36.36
CA GLN A 159 18.87 34.33 36.92
C GLN A 159 18.55 35.52 37.85
N GLY A 160 17.46 36.25 37.52
CA GLY A 160 16.78 37.23 38.37
C GLY A 160 15.31 36.83 38.61
N PRO A 161 14.61 37.44 39.59
CA PRO A 161 13.40 36.86 40.18
C PRO A 161 12.15 36.97 39.28
N ILE A 162 11.32 35.93 39.40
CA ILE A 162 10.07 35.68 38.68
C ILE A 162 9.01 36.70 39.11
N ALA A 163 8.76 37.71 38.28
CA ALA A 163 7.53 38.50 38.31
C ALA A 163 7.43 39.35 37.03
N VAL A 164 6.99 38.76 35.92
CA VAL A 164 6.07 39.30 34.89
C VAL A 164 5.86 38.15 33.90
N VAL A 165 4.84 37.32 34.13
CA VAL A 165 4.38 36.32 33.15
C VAL A 165 2.94 36.69 32.83
N GLU A 166 2.74 37.65 31.93
CA GLU A 166 1.41 37.88 31.36
C GLU A 166 1.37 38.62 30.01
N ASP A 167 2.50 38.74 29.29
CA ASP A 167 2.49 39.43 27.97
C ASP A 167 3.30 38.70 26.87
N SER A 168 3.47 37.39 26.99
CA SER A 168 4.20 36.58 25.99
C SER A 168 3.44 35.34 25.51
N LEU A 169 2.12 35.29 25.75
CA LEU A 169 1.26 34.18 25.31
C LEU A 169 0.58 34.41 23.95
N THR A 170 0.82 35.55 23.28
CA THR A 170 0.15 35.92 22.03
C THR A 170 0.92 35.56 20.75
N ASP A 171 2.19 35.15 20.83
CA ASP A 171 2.99 34.81 19.63
C ASP A 171 2.90 33.33 19.19
N PHE A 172 2.35 32.44 20.03
CA PHE A 172 2.20 31.02 19.69
C PHE A 172 0.98 30.71 18.81
N GLU A 173 -0.13 31.45 18.97
CA GLU A 173 -1.35 31.25 18.17
C GLU A 173 -1.19 31.73 16.72
N VAL A 174 -0.42 32.80 16.49
CA VAL A 174 -0.22 33.39 15.15
C VAL A 174 0.64 32.48 14.24
N GLN A 175 1.58 31.71 14.81
CA GLN A 175 2.39 30.74 14.05
C GLN A 175 1.63 29.45 13.72
N GLU A 176 0.76 28.95 14.61
CA GLU A 176 -0.07 27.79 14.31
C GLU A 176 -1.13 28.08 13.25
N GLU A 177 -1.74 29.27 13.27
CA GLU A 177 -2.80 29.62 12.33
C GLU A 177 -2.27 29.90 10.92
N SER A 178 -1.08 30.50 10.81
CA SER A 178 -0.40 30.72 9.52
C SER A 178 0.09 29.42 8.88
N THR A 179 0.57 28.45 9.67
CA THR A 179 1.00 27.13 9.17
C THR A 179 -0.18 26.23 8.78
N LYS A 180 -1.27 26.21 9.56
CA LYS A 180 -2.52 25.50 9.20
C LYS A 180 -3.15 26.06 7.93
N LYS A 181 -3.15 27.39 7.76
CA LYS A 181 -3.68 28.05 6.55
C LYS A 181 -2.84 27.76 5.32
N ALA A 182 -1.50 27.76 5.44
CA ALA A 182 -0.61 27.41 4.34
C ALA A 182 -0.79 25.96 3.86
N LEU A 183 -0.97 25.01 4.79
CA LEU A 183 -1.25 23.60 4.47
C LEU A 183 -2.62 23.41 3.79
N ASP A 184 -3.63 24.19 4.18
CA ASP A 184 -4.97 24.14 3.58
C ASP A 184 -5.00 24.76 2.16
N ASP A 185 -4.21 25.81 1.93
CA ASP A 185 -4.04 26.42 0.61
C ASP A 185 -3.27 25.50 -0.35
N GLU A 186 -2.23 24.80 0.13
CA GLU A 186 -1.50 23.81 -0.66
C GLU A 186 -2.38 22.60 -1.06
N TYR A 187 -3.22 22.12 -0.12
CA TYR A 187 -4.20 21.08 -0.39
C TYR A 187 -5.21 21.51 -1.46
N LYS A 188 -5.79 22.71 -1.34
CA LYS A 188 -6.75 23.24 -2.32
C LYS A 188 -6.14 23.40 -3.71
N ASN A 189 -4.90 23.87 -3.78
CA ASN A 189 -4.18 24.02 -5.05
C ASN A 189 -3.96 22.66 -5.74
N HIS A 190 -3.50 21.65 -5.00
CA HIS A 190 -3.34 20.30 -5.54
C HIS A 190 -4.67 19.67 -5.94
N LEU A 191 -5.74 19.87 -5.16
CA LEU A 191 -7.08 19.38 -5.50
C LEU A 191 -7.59 19.99 -6.80
N ASN A 192 -7.46 21.31 -6.97
CA ASN A 192 -7.90 21.98 -8.18
C ASN A 192 -7.11 21.52 -9.41
N GLN A 193 -5.79 21.32 -9.28
CA GLN A 193 -4.96 20.80 -10.37
C GLN A 193 -5.35 19.38 -10.78
N LEU A 194 -5.65 18.52 -9.82
CA LEU A 194 -6.11 17.15 -10.11
C LEU A 194 -7.51 17.12 -10.72
N LEU A 195 -8.42 17.98 -10.26
CA LEU A 195 -9.75 18.14 -10.83
C LEU A 195 -9.70 18.64 -12.28
N ASP A 196 -8.82 19.61 -12.57
CA ASP A 196 -8.59 20.10 -13.93
C ASP A 196 -8.02 18.97 -14.82
N GLY A 197 -7.04 18.21 -14.32
CA GLY A 197 -6.51 17.04 -15.01
C GLY A 197 -7.58 15.98 -15.33
N VAL A 198 -8.44 15.67 -14.35
CA VAL A 198 -9.57 14.75 -14.55
C VAL A 198 -10.54 15.29 -15.61
N SER A 199 -10.85 16.59 -15.59
CA SER A 199 -11.75 17.20 -16.58
C SER A 199 -11.20 17.14 -18.01
N ASN A 200 -9.88 17.30 -18.16
CA ASN A 200 -9.19 17.34 -19.44
C ASN A 200 -8.78 15.96 -19.96
N ALA A 201 -8.82 14.93 -19.12
CA ALA A 201 -8.54 13.55 -19.50
C ALA A 201 -9.53 13.04 -20.56
N LYS A 202 -8.99 12.31 -21.54
CA LYS A 202 -9.73 11.82 -22.72
C LYS A 202 -9.95 10.31 -22.69
N THR A 203 -9.24 9.60 -21.82
CA THR A 203 -9.38 8.15 -21.69
C THR A 203 -9.69 7.73 -20.25
N PRO A 204 -10.42 6.62 -20.05
CA PRO A 204 -10.65 6.06 -18.72
C PRO A 204 -9.35 5.76 -17.93
N ALA A 205 -8.28 5.40 -18.63
CA ALA A 205 -6.98 5.15 -18.03
C ALA A 205 -6.32 6.43 -17.48
N GLU A 206 -6.39 7.54 -18.22
CA GLU A 206 -5.91 8.86 -17.77
C GLU A 206 -6.68 9.33 -16.54
N VAL A 207 -8.01 9.19 -16.53
CA VAL A 207 -8.84 9.56 -15.37
C VAL A 207 -8.44 8.76 -14.13
N ASN A 208 -8.24 7.44 -14.26
CA ASN A 208 -7.85 6.58 -13.14
C ASN A 208 -6.43 6.84 -12.63
N ALA A 209 -5.52 7.36 -13.46
CA ALA A 209 -4.15 7.69 -13.06
C ALA A 209 -4.10 8.75 -11.95
N HIS A 210 -5.07 9.68 -11.91
CA HIS A 210 -5.12 10.75 -10.91
C HIS A 210 -5.28 10.24 -9.47
N THR A 211 -5.77 9.01 -9.27
CA THR A 211 -5.87 8.39 -7.93
C THR A 211 -4.52 8.14 -7.25
N ARG A 212 -3.42 8.05 -8.04
CA ARG A 212 -2.08 7.79 -7.52
C ARG A 212 -1.53 8.96 -6.71
N TYR A 213 -1.92 10.19 -7.06
CA TYR A 213 -1.44 11.42 -6.39
C TYR A 213 -2.09 11.65 -5.03
N THR A 214 -3.20 10.97 -4.73
CA THR A 214 -3.91 11.10 -3.45
C THR A 214 -3.59 10.01 -2.43
N LYS A 215 -2.45 9.31 -2.57
CA LYS A 215 -2.07 8.20 -1.67
C LYS A 215 -1.83 8.64 -0.21
N LYS A 216 -1.43 9.90 -0.01
CA LYS A 216 -1.17 10.50 1.31
C LYS A 216 -2.36 11.26 1.89
N TRP A 217 -3.46 11.36 1.15
CA TRP A 217 -4.64 12.14 1.56
C TRP A 217 -5.55 11.33 2.49
N SER A 218 -6.28 12.03 3.36
CA SER A 218 -7.35 11.40 4.14
C SER A 218 -8.53 11.00 3.25
N GLU A 219 -9.40 10.12 3.76
CA GLU A 219 -10.60 9.69 3.02
C GLU A 219 -11.53 10.87 2.68
N GLU A 220 -11.65 11.84 3.60
CA GLU A 220 -12.44 13.06 3.41
C GLU A 220 -11.85 13.97 2.33
N GLN A 221 -10.53 14.10 2.30
CA GLN A 221 -9.81 14.89 1.29
C GLN A 221 -9.90 14.28 -0.11
N ARG A 222 -9.93 12.95 -0.18
CA ARG A 222 -9.95 12.22 -1.46
C ARG A 222 -11.34 12.15 -2.10
N LYS A 223 -12.40 12.25 -1.30
CA LYS A 223 -13.80 12.19 -1.73
C LYS A 223 -14.14 13.09 -2.93
N PRO A 224 -13.85 14.42 -2.93
CA PRO A 224 -14.18 15.29 -4.06
C PRO A 224 -13.52 14.88 -5.38
N LEU A 225 -12.28 14.36 -5.33
CA LEU A 225 -11.58 13.88 -6.51
C LEU A 225 -12.19 12.56 -7.03
N LEU A 226 -12.54 11.63 -6.14
CA LEU A 226 -13.17 10.37 -6.51
C LEU A 226 -14.53 10.59 -7.17
N ASP A 227 -15.34 11.50 -6.64
CA ASP A 227 -16.63 11.87 -7.23
C ASP A 227 -16.44 12.43 -8.66
N ALA A 228 -15.43 13.28 -8.87
CA ALA A 228 -15.09 13.80 -10.19
C ALA A 228 -14.57 12.73 -11.17
N ILE A 229 -13.73 11.80 -10.69
CA ILE A 229 -13.23 10.66 -11.44
C ILE A 229 -14.39 9.77 -11.90
N HIS A 230 -15.29 9.39 -10.98
CA HIS A 230 -16.45 8.57 -11.31
C HIS A 230 -17.36 9.25 -12.34
N LYS A 231 -17.60 10.56 -12.16
CA LYS A 231 -18.37 11.36 -13.10
C LYS A 231 -17.73 11.36 -14.49
N ARG A 232 -16.42 11.61 -14.58
CA ARG A 232 -15.70 11.67 -15.86
C ARG A 232 -15.60 10.32 -16.55
N LEU A 233 -15.41 9.24 -15.80
CA LEU A 233 -15.43 7.88 -16.35
C LEU A 233 -16.78 7.56 -16.98
N ASN A 234 -17.86 8.00 -16.35
CA ASN A 234 -19.21 7.84 -16.89
C ASN A 234 -19.43 8.66 -18.18
N GLU A 235 -18.81 9.84 -18.30
CA GLU A 235 -18.84 10.68 -19.50
C GLU A 235 -17.95 10.15 -20.65
N LEU A 236 -16.84 9.48 -20.32
CA LEU A 236 -15.88 8.92 -21.29
C LEU A 236 -16.22 7.51 -21.76
N ALA A 237 -17.20 6.85 -21.15
CA ALA A 237 -17.75 5.61 -21.67
C ALA A 237 -18.45 5.90 -23.01
N PRO A 238 -17.93 5.41 -24.16
CA PRO A 238 -18.60 5.59 -25.44
C PRO A 238 -19.88 4.76 -25.43
N ASP A 239 -20.98 5.46 -25.56
CA ASP A 239 -22.35 4.96 -25.60
C ASP A 239 -22.83 4.25 -24.34
N ALA A 240 -23.97 4.76 -23.87
CA ALA A 240 -24.90 4.02 -23.06
C ALA A 240 -25.14 2.64 -23.69
N ILE A 241 -24.48 1.62 -23.15
CA ILE A 241 -25.24 0.43 -22.84
C ILE A 241 -26.21 0.94 -21.78
N GLU A 242 -27.42 1.29 -22.21
CA GLU A 242 -28.60 1.07 -21.37
C GLU A 242 -28.30 -0.20 -20.61
N ILE A 243 -28.06 -0.09 -19.32
CA ILE A 243 -27.99 -1.24 -18.45
C ILE A 243 -29.41 -1.82 -18.49
N LYS A 244 -29.70 -2.62 -19.53
CA LYS A 244 -30.40 -3.87 -19.34
C LYS A 244 -29.45 -4.69 -18.49
N GLU A 245 -29.37 -4.34 -17.22
CA GLU A 245 -28.99 -5.27 -16.17
C GLU A 245 -29.73 -6.55 -16.55
N PRO A 246 -29.04 -7.69 -16.78
CA PRO A 246 -29.76 -8.94 -16.92
C PRO A 246 -30.69 -8.99 -15.71
N PRO A 247 -32.02 -9.13 -15.90
CA PRO A 247 -33.00 -8.87 -14.86
C PRO A 247 -32.54 -9.57 -13.60
N SER A 248 -32.47 -8.84 -12.48
CA SER A 248 -32.00 -9.43 -11.22
C SER A 248 -32.74 -10.74 -10.97
N LEU A 249 -32.10 -11.73 -10.32
CA LEU A 249 -32.75 -13.02 -10.05
C LEU A 249 -34.12 -12.84 -9.37
N LEU A 250 -34.26 -11.81 -8.53
CA LEU A 250 -35.54 -11.41 -7.94
C LEU A 250 -36.57 -10.94 -8.98
N SER A 251 -36.16 -10.15 -9.96
CA SER A 251 -37.02 -9.73 -11.07
C SER A 251 -37.41 -10.91 -11.96
N GLN A 252 -36.50 -11.86 -12.19
CA GLN A 252 -36.78 -13.08 -12.97
C GLN A 252 -37.79 -13.98 -12.24
N ILE A 253 -37.66 -14.10 -10.91
CA ILE A 253 -38.64 -14.81 -10.07
C ILE A 253 -40.01 -14.11 -10.14
N GLN A 254 -40.05 -12.79 -10.08
CA GLN A 254 -41.30 -12.02 -10.15
C GLN A 254 -41.97 -12.08 -11.53
N SER A 255 -41.19 -12.20 -12.61
CA SER A 255 -41.71 -12.28 -13.99
C SER A 255 -41.82 -13.71 -14.53
N ALA A 256 -41.62 -14.74 -13.69
CA ALA A 256 -41.68 -16.13 -14.14
C ALA A 256 -43.08 -16.46 -14.71
N GLU A 257 -43.12 -17.04 -15.91
CA GLU A 257 -44.36 -17.29 -16.66
C GLU A 257 -45.09 -18.55 -16.19
N ASP A 258 -44.36 -19.59 -15.76
CA ASP A 258 -44.92 -20.86 -15.32
C ASP A 258 -44.14 -21.48 -14.15
N LEU A 259 -44.71 -22.53 -13.56
CA LEU A 259 -44.12 -23.24 -12.43
C LEU A 259 -42.79 -23.93 -12.80
N THR A 260 -42.62 -24.29 -14.08
CA THR A 260 -41.41 -24.98 -14.57
C THR A 260 -40.22 -24.02 -14.63
N ALA A 261 -40.41 -22.79 -15.10
CA ALA A 261 -39.42 -21.73 -15.07
C ALA A 261 -39.07 -21.34 -13.63
N LEU A 262 -40.05 -21.35 -12.73
CA LEU A 262 -39.83 -21.03 -11.31
C LEU A 262 -38.97 -22.10 -10.60
N ASP A 263 -39.17 -23.39 -10.91
CA ASP A 263 -38.36 -24.49 -10.36
C ASP A 263 -36.89 -24.42 -10.83
N VAL A 264 -36.63 -23.98 -12.06
CA VAL A 264 -35.26 -23.73 -12.55
C VAL A 264 -34.61 -22.58 -11.77
N LEU A 265 -35.35 -21.50 -11.52
CA LEU A 265 -34.85 -20.38 -10.72
C LEU A 265 -34.62 -20.76 -9.24
N GLU A 266 -35.35 -21.74 -8.70
CA GLU A 266 -35.12 -22.28 -7.34
C GLU A 266 -33.74 -22.94 -7.21
N ILE A 267 -33.31 -23.67 -8.24
CA ILE A 267 -31.97 -24.26 -8.30
C ILE A 267 -30.91 -23.14 -8.33
N ASP A 268 -31.15 -22.09 -9.12
CA ASP A 268 -30.25 -20.94 -9.21
C ASP A 268 -30.17 -20.16 -7.89
N VAL A 269 -31.27 -20.06 -7.14
CA VAL A 269 -31.30 -19.45 -5.79
C VAL A 269 -30.48 -20.28 -4.81
N ALA A 270 -30.59 -21.60 -4.83
CA ALA A 270 -29.81 -22.49 -3.96
C ALA A 270 -28.29 -22.38 -4.19
N SER A 271 -27.88 -21.97 -5.40
CA SER A 271 -26.46 -21.69 -5.71
C SER A 271 -25.95 -20.33 -5.19
N ARG A 272 -26.84 -19.44 -4.70
CA ARG A 272 -26.46 -18.10 -4.19
C ARG A 272 -25.96 -18.14 -2.75
N HIS A 273 -25.34 -17.03 -2.33
CA HIS A 273 -24.84 -16.85 -0.97
C HIS A 273 -25.95 -17.00 0.08
N VAL A 274 -25.65 -17.65 1.20
CA VAL A 274 -26.59 -18.01 2.27
C VAL A 274 -27.41 -16.81 2.81
N ASP A 275 -26.84 -15.61 2.82
CA ASP A 275 -27.50 -14.40 3.32
C ASP A 275 -28.63 -13.89 2.40
N ILE A 276 -28.56 -14.20 1.11
CA ILE A 276 -29.49 -13.69 0.10
C ILE A 276 -30.59 -14.73 -0.21
N GLN A 277 -30.32 -16.02 0.05
CA GLN A 277 -31.25 -17.12 -0.19
C GLN A 277 -32.63 -16.93 0.47
N PRO A 278 -32.77 -16.51 1.74
CA PRO A 278 -34.09 -16.39 2.37
C PRO A 278 -35.01 -15.42 1.63
N LYS A 279 -34.48 -14.27 1.22
CA LYS A 279 -35.22 -13.22 0.51
C LYS A 279 -35.68 -13.68 -0.88
N LEU A 280 -34.86 -14.44 -1.58
CA LEU A 280 -35.19 -14.98 -2.91
C LEU A 280 -36.18 -16.15 -2.81
N MET A 281 -36.04 -17.02 -1.80
CA MET A 281 -36.98 -18.11 -1.54
C MET A 281 -38.37 -17.59 -1.16
N ASP A 282 -38.46 -16.50 -0.40
CA ASP A 282 -39.75 -15.86 -0.10
C ASP A 282 -40.41 -15.27 -1.35
N ALA A 283 -39.63 -14.75 -2.30
CA ALA A 283 -40.14 -14.30 -3.59
C ALA A 283 -40.63 -15.49 -4.46
N ILE A 284 -39.94 -16.63 -4.43
CA ILE A 284 -40.38 -17.86 -5.11
C ILE A 284 -41.71 -18.35 -4.55
N LYS A 285 -41.84 -18.45 -3.23
CA LYS A 285 -43.10 -18.86 -2.57
C LYS A 285 -44.25 -17.94 -2.97
N LYS A 286 -44.01 -16.63 -3.00
CA LYS A 286 -45.01 -15.64 -3.41
C LYS A 286 -45.43 -15.84 -4.86
N ARG A 287 -44.47 -15.98 -5.79
CA ARG A 287 -44.79 -16.18 -7.21
C ARG A 287 -45.47 -17.52 -7.47
N LYS A 288 -45.06 -18.59 -6.78
CA LYS A 288 -45.68 -19.92 -6.87
C LYS A 288 -47.17 -19.86 -6.51
N PHE A 289 -47.49 -19.16 -5.42
CA PHE A 289 -48.88 -18.92 -5.00
C PHE A 289 -49.67 -18.10 -6.03
N GLU A 290 -49.06 -17.07 -6.64
CA GLU A 290 -49.70 -16.27 -7.70
C GLU A 290 -50.00 -17.11 -8.95
N LEU A 291 -49.06 -17.96 -9.38
CA LEU A 291 -49.22 -18.85 -10.53
C LEU A 291 -50.25 -19.95 -10.28
N GLU A 292 -50.27 -20.51 -9.07
CA GLU A 292 -51.25 -21.53 -8.67
C GLU A 292 -52.69 -20.95 -8.67
N ASN A 293 -52.86 -19.72 -8.15
CA ASN A 293 -54.15 -19.03 -8.19
C ASN A 293 -54.57 -18.59 -9.60
N GLN A 294 -53.63 -18.12 -10.44
CA GLN A 294 -53.91 -17.78 -11.83
C GLN A 294 -54.30 -19.01 -12.66
N SER A 295 -53.69 -20.17 -12.38
CA SER A 295 -54.04 -21.43 -13.05
C SER A 295 -55.42 -21.98 -12.64
N GLY A 296 -55.91 -21.60 -11.44
CA GLY A 296 -57.24 -21.97 -10.95
C GLY A 296 -58.39 -21.15 -11.55
N GLU A 297 -58.12 -19.93 -12.04
CA GLU A 297 -59.14 -19.01 -12.56
C GLU A 297 -59.51 -19.26 -14.03
N VAL A 298 -58.66 -19.98 -14.79
CA VAL A 298 -58.90 -20.31 -16.22
C VAL A 298 -59.77 -21.57 -16.41
N VAL A 299 -60.13 -22.27 -15.31
CA VAL A 299 -60.87 -23.54 -15.34
C VAL A 299 -62.25 -23.43 -14.67
N SER A 300 -62.85 -22.24 -14.59
CA SER A 300 -64.25 -22.04 -14.15
C SER A 300 -65.11 -21.36 -15.19
#